data_AF-A0A261FP17-F1
#
_entry.id   AF-A0A261FP17-F1
#
_cell.length_a   1.000
_cell.length_b   1.000
_cell.length_c   1.000
_cell.angle_alpha   90.00
_cell.angle_beta   90.00
_cell.angle_gamma   90.00
#
_symmetry.space_group_name_H-M   'P 1'
#
loop_
_entity.id
_entity.type
_entity.pdbx_description
1 polymer ?
#
loop_
_entity_poly.entity_id
_entity_poly.type
_entity_poly.pdbx_seq_one_letter_code
_entity_poly.pdbx_strand_id
1 'polypeptide(L)'
;MGWVSGRHRGVRKTITFSDEEWAQLQETYALVKADAPYMDFGRFARSLLLDGHVTTIKVATDPAKINREIRRIGQNINQIAHQANVSKSVTREQLRAVEDEMRTLNDMFYRLVEQYADAVLEGQ
;
A
#
# COMPACT_ATOMS: atom_id res chain seq x y z
N MET A 1 39.34 26.65 -26.81
CA MET A 1 38.05 26.59 -26.09
C MET A 1 37.01 25.95 -26.98
N GLY A 2 36.72 24.66 -26.80
CA GLY A 2 35.83 23.89 -27.66
C GLY A 2 34.37 24.01 -27.21
N TRP A 3 33.56 24.71 -28.00
CA TRP A 3 32.10 24.74 -27.85
C TRP A 3 31.53 23.36 -28.18
N VAL A 4 31.01 22.64 -27.18
CA VAL A 4 30.29 21.38 -27.39
C VAL A 4 28.87 21.69 -27.86
N SER A 5 28.73 22.03 -29.14
CA SER A 5 27.42 22.10 -29.80
C SER A 5 26.91 20.66 -30.03
N GLY A 6 25.85 20.27 -29.32
CA GLY A 6 25.26 18.93 -29.47
C GLY A 6 24.57 18.37 -28.22
N ARG A 7 24.58 19.08 -27.09
CA ARG A 7 23.83 18.66 -25.90
C ARG A 7 22.32 18.88 -26.11
N HIS A 8 21.60 17.81 -26.42
CA HIS A 8 20.15 17.81 -26.62
C HIS A 8 19.33 17.97 -25.30
N ARG A 9 19.99 17.98 -24.15
CA ARG A 9 19.36 17.97 -22.81
C ARG A 9 19.92 19.12 -21.97
N GLY A 10 19.33 20.31 -22.14
CA GLY A 10 19.78 21.55 -21.51
C GLY A 10 19.28 21.80 -20.07
N VAL A 11 18.29 21.03 -19.60
CA VAL A 11 17.73 21.18 -18.25
C VAL A 11 18.37 20.17 -17.29
N ARG A 12 18.92 20.67 -16.18
CA ARG A 12 19.42 19.86 -15.06
C ARG A 12 18.55 20.09 -13.83
N LYS A 13 18.19 19.00 -13.15
CA LYS A 13 17.53 19.01 -11.85
C LYS A 13 18.43 18.29 -10.84
N THR A 14 18.41 18.74 -9.60
CA THR A 14 19.15 18.13 -8.49
C THR A 14 18.14 17.57 -7.51
N ILE A 15 18.39 16.35 -7.05
CA ILE A 15 17.58 15.64 -6.05
C ILE A 15 18.54 15.23 -4.94
N THR A 16 18.12 15.43 -3.70
CA THR A 16 18.86 15.03 -2.49
C THR A 16 18.15 13.84 -1.86
N PHE A 17 18.92 12.90 -1.33
CA PHE A 17 18.43 11.70 -0.65
C PHE A 17 19.04 11.65 0.76
N SER A 18 18.34 11.03 1.71
CA SER A 18 19.00 10.50 2.91
C SER A 18 19.91 9.32 2.54
N ASP A 19 20.77 8.91 3.45
CA ASP A 19 21.65 7.76 3.24
C ASP A 19 20.85 6.46 3.03
N GLU A 20 19.74 6.29 3.77
CA GLU A 20 18.83 5.15 3.65
C GLU A 20 18.10 5.14 2.30
N GLU A 21 17.56 6.29 1.89
CA GLU A 21 16.87 6.43 0.60
C GLU A 21 17.82 6.14 -0.58
N TRP A 22 19.07 6.59 -0.46
CA TRP A 22 20.09 6.33 -1.45
C TRP A 22 20.46 4.85 -1.52
N ALA A 23 20.62 4.18 -0.38
CA ALA A 23 20.91 2.75 -0.33
C ALA A 23 19.82 1.92 -1.01
N GLN A 24 18.55 2.21 -0.71
CA GLN A 24 17.40 1.53 -1.34
C GLN A 24 17.37 1.75 -2.87
N LEU A 25 17.67 2.97 -3.32
CA LEU A 25 17.72 3.28 -4.74
C LEU A 25 18.89 2.58 -5.46
N GLN A 26 20.02 2.41 -4.78
CA GLN A 26 21.17 1.66 -5.31
C GLN A 26 20.88 0.16 -5.44
N GLU A 27 20.16 -0.44 -4.48
CA GLU A 27 19.71 -1.84 -4.61
C GLU A 27 18.82 -2.01 -5.83
N THR A 28 17.86 -1.10 -6.03
CA THR A 28 16.96 -1.12 -7.20
C THR A 28 17.75 -0.96 -8.51
N TYR A 29 18.69 -0.02 -8.55
CA TYR A 29 19.55 0.20 -9.71
C TYR A 29 20.43 -1.02 -10.02
N ALA A 30 20.95 -1.70 -9.00
CA ALA A 30 21.80 -2.87 -9.16
C ALA A 30 21.12 -4.02 -9.92
N LEU A 31 19.78 -4.12 -9.82
CA LEU A 31 18.99 -5.14 -10.52
C LEU A 31 18.93 -4.91 -12.03
N VAL A 32 19.00 -3.67 -12.49
CA VAL A 32 18.73 -3.28 -13.88
C VAL A 32 19.95 -2.70 -14.61
N LYS A 33 21.02 -2.33 -13.89
CA LYS A 33 22.23 -1.70 -14.46
C LYS A 33 22.95 -2.53 -15.53
N ALA A 34 22.70 -3.85 -15.58
CA ALA A 34 23.27 -4.75 -16.58
C ALA A 34 22.62 -4.55 -17.96
N ASP A 35 21.40 -3.99 -18.02
CA ASP A 35 20.70 -3.74 -19.27
C ASP A 35 21.19 -2.44 -19.91
N ALA A 36 21.44 -2.49 -21.22
CA ALA A 36 21.90 -1.36 -22.03
C ALA A 36 21.12 -0.03 -21.83
N PRO A 37 19.78 0.00 -21.65
CA PRO A 37 19.07 1.26 -21.40
C PRO A 37 19.32 1.86 -20.01
N TYR A 38 19.81 1.09 -19.03
CA TYR A 38 19.99 1.53 -17.64
C TYR A 38 21.46 1.51 -17.20
N MET A 39 22.40 1.41 -18.13
CA MET A 39 23.83 1.25 -17.87
C MET A 39 24.47 2.41 -17.09
N ASP A 40 23.83 3.60 -17.12
CA ASP A 40 24.18 4.73 -16.27
C ASP A 40 22.98 5.18 -15.43
N PHE A 41 23.27 5.61 -14.19
CA PHE A 41 22.24 6.01 -13.24
C PHE A 41 21.36 7.16 -13.77
N GLY A 42 21.91 8.04 -14.61
CA GLY A 42 21.17 9.16 -15.20
C GLY A 42 20.21 8.76 -16.33
N ARG A 43 20.37 7.58 -16.92
CA ARG A 43 19.39 6.95 -17.82
C ARG A 43 18.35 6.20 -17.02
N PHE A 44 18.78 5.43 -16.02
CA PHE A 44 17.88 4.75 -15.08
C PHE A 44 16.90 5.73 -14.42
N ALA A 45 17.40 6.77 -13.75
CA ALA A 45 16.57 7.76 -13.06
C ALA A 45 15.61 8.47 -14.03
N ARG A 46 16.04 8.71 -15.27
CA ARG A 46 15.21 9.38 -16.27
C ARG A 46 14.12 8.48 -16.82
N SER A 47 14.43 7.22 -17.11
CA SER A 47 13.42 6.24 -17.52
C SER A 47 12.43 6.02 -16.39
N LEU A 48 12.88 5.91 -15.14
CA LEU A 48 11.99 5.85 -13.98
C LEU A 48 11.09 7.09 -13.85
N LEU A 49 11.60 8.29 -14.14
CA LEU A 49 10.82 9.54 -14.06
C LEU A 49 9.90 9.79 -15.27
N LEU A 50 10.20 9.21 -16.45
CA LEU A 50 9.41 9.40 -17.68
C LEU A 50 8.42 8.26 -17.90
N ASP A 51 8.85 7.03 -17.63
CA ASP A 51 8.13 5.79 -17.90
C ASP A 51 7.52 5.20 -16.61
N GLY A 52 7.90 5.74 -15.44
CA GLY A 52 7.27 5.40 -14.18
C GLY A 52 5.81 5.84 -14.18
N HIS A 53 4.89 4.88 -14.13
CA HIS A 53 3.48 5.17 -13.97
C HIS A 53 3.19 5.54 -12.51
N VAL A 54 2.71 6.76 -12.28
CA VAL A 54 2.17 7.17 -10.98
C VAL A 54 0.70 6.75 -10.95
N THR A 55 0.43 5.52 -10.50
CA THR A 55 -0.94 5.08 -10.28
C THR A 55 -1.43 5.66 -8.95
N THR A 56 -2.25 6.71 -9.03
CA THR A 56 -2.98 7.17 -7.85
C THR A 56 -4.13 6.20 -7.60
N ILE A 57 -3.89 5.17 -6.80
CA ILE A 57 -4.95 4.27 -6.35
C ILE A 57 -5.82 5.05 -5.36
N LYS A 58 -6.91 5.64 -5.85
CA LYS A 58 -7.98 6.12 -4.98
C LYS A 58 -8.81 4.92 -4.57
N VAL A 59 -8.41 4.28 -3.46
CA VAL A 59 -9.31 3.34 -2.80
C VAL A 59 -10.54 4.14 -2.36
N ALA A 60 -11.70 3.87 -2.97
CA ALA A 60 -12.95 4.57 -2.68
C ALA A 60 -13.39 4.42 -1.21
N THR A 61 -12.81 3.44 -0.52
CA THR A 61 -13.12 3.12 0.87
C THR A 61 -12.29 3.96 1.83
N ASP A 62 -13.00 4.82 2.57
CA ASP A 62 -12.46 5.58 3.70
C ASP A 62 -11.91 4.63 4.79
N PRO A 63 -10.59 4.57 5.02
CA PRO A 63 -9.98 3.70 6.03
C PRO A 63 -10.51 3.99 7.44
N ALA A 64 -10.98 5.23 7.70
CA ALA A 64 -11.54 5.59 8.99
C ALA A 64 -12.89 4.89 9.27
N LYS A 65 -13.69 4.57 8.23
CA LYS A 65 -14.93 3.79 8.40
C LYS A 65 -14.62 2.35 8.81
N ILE A 66 -13.65 1.72 8.16
CA ILE A 66 -13.22 0.34 8.50
C ILE A 66 -12.69 0.28 9.92
N ASN A 67 -11.79 1.21 10.29
CA ASN A 67 -11.22 1.25 11.63
C ASN A 67 -12.28 1.44 12.72
N ARG A 68 -13.34 2.21 12.45
CA ARG A 68 -14.49 2.36 13.37
C ARG A 68 -15.25 1.04 13.54
N GLU A 69 -15.53 0.32 12.46
CA GLU A 69 -16.23 -0.96 12.52
C GLU A 69 -15.39 -2.05 13.21
N ILE A 70 -14.09 -2.16 12.89
CA ILE A 70 -13.18 -3.08 13.58
C ILE A 70 -13.13 -2.77 15.08
N ARG A 71 -13.05 -1.49 15.45
CA ARG A 71 -13.05 -1.07 16.87
C ARG A 71 -14.35 -1.45 17.57
N ARG A 72 -15.50 -1.28 16.92
CA ARG A 72 -16.82 -1.66 17.45
C ARG A 72 -16.90 -3.16 17.71
N ILE A 73 -16.49 -3.98 16.74
CA ILE A 73 -16.47 -5.44 16.86
C ILE A 73 -15.51 -5.87 17.98
N GLY A 74 -14.31 -5.31 18.03
CA GLY A 74 -13.36 -5.59 19.10
C GLY A 74 -13.90 -5.25 20.50
N GLN A 75 -14.68 -4.17 20.62
CA GLN A 75 -15.35 -3.81 21.88
C GLN A 75 -16.43 -4.83 22.27
N ASN A 76 -17.24 -5.29 21.32
CA ASN A 76 -18.30 -6.27 21.55
C ASN A 76 -17.73 -7.64 21.96
N ILE A 77 -16.70 -8.12 21.25
CA ILE A 77 -15.98 -9.35 21.63
C ILE A 77 -15.42 -9.24 23.05
N ASN A 78 -14.81 -8.10 23.40
CA ASN A 78 -14.24 -7.90 24.73
C ASN A 78 -15.31 -7.86 25.83
N GLN A 79 -16.50 -7.32 25.53
CA GLN A 79 -17.65 -7.38 26.45
C GLN A 79 -18.13 -8.81 26.65
N ILE A 80 -18.25 -9.60 25.59
CA ILE A 80 -18.63 -11.02 25.67
C ILE A 80 -17.61 -11.82 26.48
N ALA A 81 -16.31 -11.60 26.23
CA ALA A 81 -15.24 -12.23 27.00
C ALA A 81 -15.27 -11.83 28.48
N HIS A 82 -15.49 -10.56 28.78
CA HIS A 82 -15.63 -10.09 30.15
C HIS A 82 -16.86 -10.73 30.83
N GLN A 83 -18.00 -10.76 30.15
CA GLN A 83 -19.23 -11.34 30.67
C GLN A 83 -19.06 -12.83 30.94
N ALA A 84 -18.44 -13.58 30.01
CA ALA A 84 -18.11 -14.99 30.16
C ALA A 84 -17.15 -15.27 31.33
N ASN A 85 -16.15 -14.40 31.52
CA ASN A 85 -15.22 -14.48 32.65
C ASN A 85 -15.92 -14.25 34.00
N VAL A 86 -16.87 -13.30 34.05
CA VAL A 86 -17.65 -12.96 35.24
C VAL A 86 -18.69 -14.04 35.56
N SER A 87 -19.42 -14.54 34.57
CA SER A 87 -20.45 -15.57 34.73
C SER A 87 -19.89 -17.00 34.82
N LYS A 88 -18.58 -17.19 34.57
CA LYS A 88 -17.91 -18.49 34.41
C LYS A 88 -18.60 -19.43 33.43
N SER A 89 -19.40 -18.88 32.53
CA SER A 89 -20.26 -19.63 31.61
C SER A 89 -20.50 -18.83 30.34
N VAL A 90 -20.51 -19.51 29.20
CA VAL A 90 -20.79 -18.92 27.89
C VAL A 90 -22.14 -19.47 27.42
N THR A 91 -23.03 -18.58 26.99
CA THR A 91 -24.31 -19.00 26.39
C THR A 91 -24.16 -19.23 24.89
N ARG A 92 -25.04 -20.04 24.29
CA ARG A 92 -25.04 -20.25 22.83
C ARG A 92 -25.34 -18.97 22.08
N GLU A 93 -26.15 -18.09 22.67
CA GLU A 93 -26.51 -16.78 22.12
C GLU A 93 -25.28 -15.87 22.05
N GLN A 94 -24.42 -15.88 23.07
CA GLN A 94 -23.15 -15.14 23.06
C GLN A 94 -22.19 -15.68 22.00
N LEU A 95 -22.09 -17.01 21.84
CA LEU A 95 -21.24 -17.61 20.83
C LEU A 95 -21.71 -17.27 19.41
N ARG A 96 -23.02 -17.34 19.17
CA ARG A 96 -23.64 -16.93 17.90
C ARG A 96 -23.43 -15.46 17.57
N ALA A 97 -23.52 -14.58 18.58
CA ALA A 97 -23.25 -13.16 18.39
C ALA A 97 -21.82 -12.89 17.90
N VAL A 98 -20.83 -13.61 18.45
CA VAL A 98 -19.44 -13.53 17.98
C VAL A 98 -19.29 -14.08 16.56
N GLU A 99 -19.91 -15.20 16.25
CA GLU A 99 -19.88 -15.79 14.89
C GLU A 99 -20.49 -14.84 13.85
N ASP A 100 -21.61 -14.19 14.15
CA ASP A 100 -22.27 -13.22 13.27
C ASP A 100 -21.42 -11.96 13.05
N GLU A 101 -20.75 -11.47 14.10
CA GLU A 101 -19.81 -10.34 14.00
C GLU A 101 -18.58 -10.69 13.16
N MET A 102 -18.02 -11.89 13.35
CA MET A 102 -16.88 -12.38 12.56
C MET A 102 -17.25 -12.57 11.09
N ARG A 103 -18.47 -13.07 10.81
CA ARG A 103 -18.98 -13.18 9.43
C ARG A 103 -19.13 -11.80 8.79
N THR A 104 -19.68 -10.83 9.51
CA THR A 104 -19.81 -9.45 9.04
C THR A 104 -18.45 -8.82 8.72
N LEU A 105 -17.44 -9.07 9.57
CA LEU A 105 -16.07 -8.58 9.37
C LEU A 105 -15.45 -9.19 8.11
N ASN A 106 -15.57 -10.51 7.93
CA ASN A 106 -15.09 -11.19 6.74
C ASN A 106 -15.77 -10.67 5.46
N ASP A 107 -17.08 -10.49 5.46
CA ASP A 107 -17.82 -9.94 4.31
C ASP A 107 -17.36 -8.53 3.95
N MET A 108 -17.11 -7.68 4.95
CA MET A 108 -16.53 -6.35 4.72
C MET A 108 -15.13 -6.43 4.13
N PHE A 109 -14.31 -7.39 4.58
CA PHE A 109 -12.96 -7.58 4.07
C PHE A 109 -12.97 -8.07 2.62
N TYR A 110 -13.85 -9.00 2.26
CA TYR A 110 -14.00 -9.48 0.89
C TYR A 110 -14.41 -8.36 -0.07
N ARG A 111 -15.40 -7.54 0.31
CA ARG A 111 -15.81 -6.37 -0.50
C ARG A 111 -14.68 -5.36 -0.69
N LEU A 112 -13.83 -5.19 0.32
CA LEU A 112 -12.67 -4.30 0.22
C LEU A 112 -11.64 -4.82 -0.77
N VAL A 113 -11.35 -6.12 -0.71
CA VAL A 113 -10.41 -6.79 -1.61
C VAL A 113 -10.92 -6.77 -3.05
N GLU A 114 -12.20 -7.01 -3.27
CA GLU A 114 -12.85 -6.88 -4.60
C GLU A 114 -12.72 -5.45 -5.13
N GLN A 115 -13.10 -4.44 -4.33
CA GLN A 115 -12.99 -3.04 -4.74
C GLN A 115 -11.54 -2.61 -5.04
N TYR A 116 -10.56 -3.16 -4.30
CA TYR A 116 -9.15 -2.94 -4.60
C TYR A 116 -8.73 -3.62 -5.90
N ALA A 117 -9.15 -4.87 -6.12
CA ALA A 117 -8.85 -5.60 -7.35
C ALA A 117 -9.44 -4.87 -8.57
N ASP A 118 -10.69 -4.43 -8.51
CA ASP A 118 -11.36 -3.68 -9.58
C ASP A 118 -10.65 -2.34 -9.85
N ALA A 119 -10.31 -1.58 -8.80
CA ALA A 119 -9.60 -0.30 -8.94
C ALA A 119 -8.18 -0.45 -9.52
N VAL A 120 -7.53 -1.60 -9.31
CA VAL A 120 -6.21 -1.91 -9.86
C VAL A 120 -6.30 -2.42 -11.31
N LEU A 121 -7.35 -3.16 -11.65
CA LEU A 121 -7.56 -3.74 -12.98
C LEU A 121 -8.17 -2.75 -13.98
N GLU A 122 -9.05 -1.84 -13.57
CA GLU A 122 -9.61 -0.79 -14.44
C GLU A 122 -8.62 0.36 -14.70
N GLY A 123 -7.51 0.41 -13.96
CA GLY A 123 -6.45 1.41 -14.10
C GLY A 123 -5.34 1.05 -15.10
N GLN A 124 -5.46 -0.05 -15.84
CA GLN A 124 -4.49 -0.51 -16.86
C GLN A 124 -4.96 -0.27 -18.29
#